data_AF-A0A832J742-F1
#
_entry.id   AF-A0A832J742-F1
#
_cell.length_a   1.000
_cell.length_b   1.000
_cell.length_c   1.000
_cell.angle_alpha   90.00
_cell.angle_beta   90.00
_cell.angle_gamma   90.00
#
_symmetry.space_group_name_H-M   'P 1'
#
loop_
_entity.id
_entity.type
_entity.pdbx_description
1 polymer ?
#
loop_
_entity_poly.entity_id
_entity_poly.type
_entity_poly.pdbx_seq_one_letter_code
_entity_poly.pdbx_strand_id
1 'polypeptide(L)'
;ISQMVTVADLTRTAFMNGDLSTVMSPRTVINWAQNATIFRDVGYAFRLSFLNKCDELERQTVAEFYQRCFDEELPESAASVSLG
;
A
#
# COMPACT_ATOMS: atom_id res chain seq x y z
N ILE A 1 -3.10 13.32 -2.88
CA ILE A 1 -4.39 12.75 -2.42
C ILE A 1 -5.07 11.89 -3.48
N SER A 2 -5.33 12.38 -4.71
CA SER A 2 -5.99 11.57 -5.75
C SER A 2 -5.31 10.20 -5.99
N GLN A 3 -3.98 10.16 -6.09
CA GLN A 3 -3.23 8.89 -6.20
C GLN A 3 -3.45 7.95 -5.00
N MET A 4 -3.56 8.47 -3.78
CA MET A 4 -3.84 7.66 -2.58
C MET A 4 -5.22 7.02 -2.64
N VAL A 5 -6.21 7.74 -3.19
CA VAL A 5 -7.56 7.20 -3.41
C VAL A 5 -7.52 6.12 -4.49
N THR A 6 -6.75 6.30 -5.57
CA THR A 6 -6.58 5.28 -6.61
C THR A 6 -5.97 3.99 -6.07
N VAL A 7 -4.92 4.06 -5.24
CA VAL A 7 -4.38 2.87 -4.56
C VAL A 7 -5.46 2.21 -3.70
N ALA A 8 -6.24 2.99 -2.95
CA ALA A 8 -7.32 2.46 -2.13
C ALA A 8 -8.38 1.73 -2.96
N ASP A 9 -8.73 2.24 -4.13
CA ASP A 9 -9.70 1.59 -5.01
C ASP A 9 -9.15 0.28 -5.58
N LEU A 10 -7.89 0.24 -6.01
CA LEU A 10 -7.23 -1.01 -6.45
C LEU A 10 -7.23 -2.08 -5.34
N THR A 11 -6.87 -1.69 -4.11
CA THR A 11 -6.88 -2.62 -2.96
C THR A 11 -8.27 -3.13 -2.63
N ARG A 12 -9.32 -2.31 -2.78
CA ARG A 12 -10.72 -2.74 -2.57
C ARG A 12 -11.19 -3.69 -3.65
N THR A 13 -10.83 -3.44 -4.91
CA THR A 13 -11.14 -4.38 -6.01
C THR A 13 -10.47 -5.73 -5.77
N ALA A 14 -9.19 -5.75 -5.39
CA ALA A 14 -8.46 -6.98 -5.08
C ALA A 14 -9.07 -7.71 -3.87
N PHE A 15 -9.48 -6.99 -2.83
CA PHE A 15 -10.22 -7.55 -1.69
C PHE A 15 -11.56 -8.19 -2.13
N MET A 16 -12.33 -7.51 -2.98
CA MET A 16 -13.60 -8.04 -3.50
C MET A 16 -13.41 -9.29 -4.36
N ASN A 17 -12.28 -9.41 -5.04
CA ASN A 17 -11.93 -10.58 -5.85
C ASN A 17 -11.37 -11.76 -5.01
N GLY A 18 -11.02 -11.52 -3.74
CA GLY A 18 -10.40 -12.51 -2.86
C GLY A 18 -8.87 -12.58 -2.97
N ASP A 19 -8.24 -11.65 -3.71
CA ASP A 19 -6.78 -11.57 -3.87
C ASP A 19 -6.10 -10.96 -2.62
N LEU A 20 -6.84 -10.14 -1.87
CA LEU A 20 -6.40 -9.56 -0.60
C LEU A 20 -7.37 -9.92 0.53
N SER A 21 -6.81 -10.19 1.71
CA SER A 21 -7.56 -10.41 2.95
C SER A 21 -7.79 -9.11 3.74
N THR A 22 -7.06 -8.04 3.44
CA THR A 22 -7.10 -6.76 4.18
C THR A 22 -7.71 -5.63 3.35
N VAL A 23 -8.77 -5.00 3.88
CA VAL A 23 -9.48 -3.90 3.21
C VAL A 23 -8.93 -2.52 3.60
N MET A 24 -8.75 -1.63 2.61
CA MET A 24 -8.41 -0.23 2.86
C MET A 24 -9.66 0.64 3.07
N SER A 25 -9.94 0.98 4.33
CA SER A 25 -11.03 1.91 4.66
C SER A 25 -10.71 3.36 4.27
N PRO A 26 -11.72 4.24 4.08
CA PRO A 26 -11.49 5.68 3.91
C PRO A 26 -10.67 6.30 5.06
N ARG A 27 -10.84 5.80 6.30
CA ARG A 27 -10.05 6.22 7.46
C ARG A 27 -8.57 5.90 7.28
N THR A 28 -8.24 4.75 6.68
CA THR A 28 -6.85 4.38 6.38
C THR A 28 -6.22 5.39 5.42
N VAL A 29 -6.96 5.84 4.40
CA VAL A 29 -6.49 6.85 3.44
C VAL A 29 -6.21 8.19 4.13
N ILE A 30 -7.11 8.62 5.02
CA ILE A 30 -6.93 9.85 5.81
C ILE A 30 -5.68 9.75 6.69
N ASN A 31 -5.52 8.64 7.42
CA ASN A 31 -4.35 8.41 8.28
C ASN A 31 -3.06 8.36 7.47
N TRP A 32 -3.07 7.74 6.28
CA TRP A 32 -1.93 7.76 5.36
C TRP A 32 -1.58 9.18 4.92
N ALA A 33 -2.55 10.00 4.50
CA ALA A 33 -2.29 11.39 4.12
C ALA A 33 -1.70 12.23 5.27
N GLN A 34 -2.20 12.03 6.49
CA GLN A 34 -1.68 12.70 7.68
C GLN A 34 -0.24 12.25 7.99
N ASN A 35 0.02 10.95 7.99
CA ASN A 35 1.36 10.40 8.20
C ASN A 35 2.35 10.90 7.14
N ALA A 36 1.94 10.98 5.88
CA ALA A 36 2.79 11.50 4.80
C ALA A 36 3.19 12.97 5.05
N THR A 37 2.29 13.76 5.65
CA THR A 37 2.58 15.15 6.04
C THR A 37 3.55 15.22 7.23
N ILE A 38 3.39 14.33 8.21
CA ILE A 38 4.23 14.28 9.42
C ILE A 38 5.65 13.81 9.09
N PHE A 39 5.78 12.69 8.39
CA PHE A 39 7.06 12.07 8.07
C PHE A 39 7.75 12.67 6.85
N ARG A 40 7.00 13.43 6.03
CA ARG A 40 7.47 13.97 4.73
C ARG A 40 7.95 12.88 3.78
N ASP A 41 7.32 11.72 3.87
CA ASP A 41 7.61 10.53 3.09
C ASP A 41 6.30 9.77 2.85
N VAL A 42 5.89 9.68 1.58
CA VAL A 42 4.62 9.07 1.18
C VAL A 42 4.68 7.55 1.27
N GLY A 43 5.80 6.95 0.85
CA GLY A 43 6.01 5.49 0.85
C GLY A 43 6.13 4.94 2.26
N TYR A 44 6.92 5.59 3.12
CA TYR A 44 7.00 5.24 4.53
C TYR A 44 5.65 5.36 5.24
N ALA A 45 4.92 6.44 4.99
CA ALA A 45 3.58 6.63 5.56
C ALA A 45 2.59 5.57 5.06
N PHE A 46 2.69 5.12 3.81
CA PHE A 46 1.86 4.05 3.27
C PHE A 46 2.12 2.73 3.99
N ARG A 47 3.39 2.41 4.21
CA ARG A 47 3.82 1.18 4.90
C ARG A 47 3.23 1.08 6.30
N LEU A 48 3.35 2.15 7.08
CA LEU A 48 2.77 2.22 8.43
C LEU A 48 1.24 2.18 8.44
N SER A 49 0.60 2.86 7.50
CA SER A 49 -0.86 2.99 7.50
C SER A 49 -1.58 1.75 6.99
N PHE A 50 -1.00 1.03 6.03
CA PHE A 50 -1.66 -0.09 5.36
C PHE A 50 -0.77 -1.30 5.11
N LEU A 51 0.33 -1.18 4.37
CA LEU A 51 1.09 -2.34 3.86
C LEU A 51 1.51 -3.32 4.98
N ASN A 52 1.96 -2.81 6.12
CA ASN A 52 2.43 -3.65 7.24
C ASN A 52 1.30 -4.46 7.89
N LYS A 53 0.03 -4.13 7.60
CA LYS A 53 -1.16 -4.85 8.10
C LYS A 53 -1.59 -5.97 7.16
N CYS A 54 -1.13 -5.96 5.91
CA CYS A 54 -1.41 -7.01 4.94
C CYS A 54 -0.62 -8.28 5.27
N ASP A 55 -1.18 -9.41 4.86
CA ASP A 55 -0.47 -10.69 4.87
C ASP A 55 0.83 -10.58 4.07
N GLU A 56 1.89 -11.25 4.52
CA GLU A 56 3.20 -11.15 3.91
C GLU A 56 3.21 -11.60 2.44
N LEU A 57 2.41 -12.61 2.09
CA LEU A 57 2.27 -13.10 0.72
C LEU A 57 1.53 -12.10 -0.19
N GLU A 58 0.70 -11.23 0.40
CA GLU A 58 -0.10 -10.22 -0.32
C GLU A 58 0.64 -8.89 -0.51
N ARG A 59 1.69 -8.63 0.30
CA ARG A 59 2.40 -7.34 0.31
C ARG A 59 3.00 -6.97 -1.04
N GLN A 60 3.46 -7.95 -1.82
CA GLN A 60 3.99 -7.68 -3.16
C GLN A 60 2.91 -7.07 -4.05
N THR A 61 1.73 -7.68 -4.13
CA THR A 61 0.59 -7.17 -4.91
C THR A 61 0.18 -5.76 -4.47
N VAL A 62 0.16 -5.51 -3.16
CA VAL A 62 -0.17 -4.18 -2.62
C VAL A 62 0.90 -3.14 -2.96
N ALA A 63 2.19 -3.53 -2.94
CA ALA A 63 3.29 -2.66 -3.31
C ALA A 63 3.29 -2.35 -4.82
N GLU A 64 2.89 -3.30 -5.67
CA GLU A 64 2.67 -3.05 -7.10
C GLU A 64 1.56 -2.02 -7.35
N PHE A 65 0.45 -2.06 -6.58
CA PHE A 65 -0.59 -1.02 -6.67
C PHE A 65 -0.06 0.37 -6.32
N TYR A 66 0.80 0.44 -5.30
CA TYR A 66 1.47 1.67 -4.93
C TYR A 66 2.40 2.16 -6.05
N GLN A 67 3.29 1.31 -6.54
CA GLN A 67 4.23 1.63 -7.63
C GLN A 67 3.50 2.12 -8.89
N ARG A 68 2.40 1.46 -9.28
CA ARG A 68 1.59 1.89 -10.43
C ARG A 68 1.01 3.29 -10.30
N CYS A 69 0.79 3.77 -9.08
CA CYS A 69 0.19 5.09 -8.83
C CYS A 69 1.23 6.18 -8.57
N PHE A 70 2.39 5.83 -7.99
CA PHE A 70 3.42 6.77 -7.52
C PHE A 70 4.74 6.70 -8.29
N ASP A 71 4.92 5.69 -9.14
CA ASP A 71 6.15 5.41 -9.89
C ASP A 71 7.38 5.24 -8.97
N GLU A 72 7.14 4.70 -7.76
CA GLU A 72 8.14 4.51 -6.69
C GLU A 72 8.06 3.08 -6.13
N GLU A 73 9.21 2.42 -6.00
CA GLU A 73 9.31 1.10 -5.39
C GLU A 73 9.45 1.18 -3.87
N LEU A 74 8.74 0.29 -3.17
CA LEU A 74 8.86 0.13 -1.74
C LEU A 74 9.90 -0.95 -1.41
N PRO A 75 10.60 -0.87 -0.25
CA PRO A 75 11.58 -1.88 0.15
C PRO A 75 11.02 -3.31 0.18
N GLU A 76 9.74 -3.47 0.52
CA GLU A 76 9.04 -4.74 0.56
C GLU A 76 8.86 -5.37 -0.83
N SER A 77 8.93 -4.59 -1.91
CA SER A 77 8.90 -5.10 -3.30
C SER A 77 10.19 -5.83 -3.67
N ALA A 78 11.33 -5.46 -3.06
CA ALA A 78 12.64 -6.03 -3.35
C ALA A 78 13.01 -7.20 -2.43
N ALA A 79 12.37 -7.33 -1.26
CA ALA A 79 12.69 -8.36 -0.27
C ALA A 79 12.40 -9.80 -0.74
N SER A 80 11.56 -9.98 -1.76
CA SER A 80 11.34 -11.29 -2.41
C SER A 80 12.51 -11.74 -3.29
N VAL A 81 13.42 -10.84 -3.68
CA VAL A 81 14.57 -11.18 -4.54
C VAL A 81 15.73 -11.80 -3.74
N SER A 82 15.78 -11.62 -2.42
CA SER A 82 16.93 -12.04 -1.61
C SER A 82 16.76 -13.38 -0.87
N LEU A 83 15.71 -14.15 -1.16
CA LEU A 83 15.51 -15.52 -0.65
C LEU A 83 15.95 -16.61 -1.64
N GLY A 84 16.83 -16.27 -2.60
CA GLY A 84 17.50 -17.21 -3.51
C GLY A 84 18.87 -17.66 -3.03
#